data_AF-U1N895-F1
#
_entry.id   AF-U1N895-F1
#
_cell.length_a   1.000
_cell.length_b   1.000
_cell.length_c   1.000
_cell.angle_alpha   90.00
_cell.angle_beta   90.00
_cell.angle_gamma   90.00
#
_symmetry.space_group_name_H-M   'P 1'
#
loop_
_entity.id
_entity.type
_entity.pdbx_description
1 polymer ?
#
loop_
_entity_poly.entity_id
_entity_poly.type
_entity_poly.pdbx_seq_one_letter_code
_entity_poly.pdbx_strand_id
1 'polypeptide(L)'
;MNIETHWHPTTKLNAIGDAVDFTCTDPLPSGVTRDQIEEYCYTVKQLYGAYIETITEKTILSQREAQTWVLRNLVHQGADRLTFDAIGLYIWAIGRETSGDPLSRTIIAEYHDYAVAKIDDATATMMHAGAPPYPDDVLDDPVALWVDATARRRLANRRLTDESYSDVLERLLDDTANTISFRKLVETYRNKSHSQSPLTVAVQTVRPAWDRELPLSVHIGSDNNGHKPQSDTPSPNGSSISGSESESESDSVPEVILNADMLSFSDRVLPFSVETRPATTGTDSMLVVYAEGGDDAEGTNHESVSITDGITRVTRAIDAADETLRTVSDRAEESGVCALGVRNEPVGNGMHLVVIAPSSLTVHAGDEPDGFIPPERLSVADRTLSIERVTDITPTIYHEEYYSNTTIIWAADKKSMAESCVKSDLDGPSSIPETDSAQRELFPTSVLQTG
;
A
#
# COMPACT_ATOMS: atom_id res chain seq x y z
N MET A 1 -2.83 -13.26 62.19
CA MET A 1 -4.05 -13.65 61.44
C MET A 1 -4.19 -15.17 61.54
N ASN A 2 -5.38 -15.72 61.84
CA ASN A 2 -5.61 -17.17 61.86
C ASN A 2 -6.31 -17.58 60.55
N ILE A 3 -5.55 -18.12 59.60
CA ILE A 3 -6.09 -18.66 58.34
C ILE A 3 -6.56 -20.08 58.59
N GLU A 4 -7.84 -20.38 58.35
CA GLU A 4 -8.34 -21.75 58.56
C GLU A 4 -7.84 -22.70 57.48
N THR A 5 -7.44 -23.91 57.88
CA THR A 5 -6.87 -24.92 56.97
C THR A 5 -7.85 -25.38 55.89
N HIS A 6 -9.15 -25.41 56.20
CA HIS A 6 -10.21 -25.86 55.29
C HIS A 6 -10.70 -24.80 54.31
N TRP A 7 -10.24 -23.54 54.41
CA TRP A 7 -10.66 -22.51 53.47
C TRP A 7 -10.17 -22.80 52.05
N HIS A 8 -11.02 -22.47 51.07
CA HIS A 8 -10.66 -22.51 49.67
C HIS A 8 -9.48 -21.54 49.40
N PRO A 9 -8.54 -21.87 48.49
CA PRO A 9 -7.38 -21.01 48.21
C PRO A 9 -7.74 -19.56 47.87
N THR A 10 -8.86 -19.31 47.19
CA THR A 10 -9.32 -17.94 46.89
C THR A 10 -9.79 -17.17 48.12
N THR A 11 -10.48 -17.84 49.05
CA THR A 11 -10.87 -17.26 50.35
C THR A 11 -9.65 -16.92 51.20
N LYS A 12 -8.62 -17.78 51.19
CA LYS A 12 -7.34 -17.51 51.85
C LYS A 12 -6.64 -16.31 51.23
N LEU A 13 -6.58 -16.22 49.90
CA LEU A 13 -5.97 -15.09 49.20
C LEU A 13 -6.72 -13.77 49.43
N ASN A 14 -8.05 -13.78 49.47
CA ASN A 14 -8.85 -12.61 49.83
C ASN A 14 -8.54 -12.13 51.25
N ALA A 15 -8.55 -13.04 52.22
CA ALA A 15 -8.28 -12.70 53.60
C ALA A 15 -6.85 -12.16 53.80
N ILE A 16 -5.87 -12.70 53.06
CA ILE A 16 -4.50 -12.17 53.06
C ILE A 16 -4.48 -10.79 52.40
N GLY A 17 -5.07 -10.65 51.21
CA GLY A 17 -5.19 -9.42 50.43
C GLY A 17 -5.78 -8.25 51.23
N ASP A 18 -6.85 -8.51 51.98
CA ASP A 18 -7.51 -7.52 52.82
C ASP A 18 -6.67 -7.07 54.02
N ALA A 19 -5.67 -7.88 54.41
CA ALA A 19 -4.80 -7.64 55.56
C ALA A 19 -3.40 -7.14 55.18
N VAL A 20 -3.09 -7.01 53.89
CA VAL A 20 -1.79 -6.51 53.42
C VAL A 20 -1.69 -5.01 53.67
N ASP A 21 -0.59 -4.58 54.30
CA ASP A 21 -0.29 -3.17 54.51
C ASP A 21 0.83 -2.71 53.57
N PHE A 22 0.42 -2.14 52.43
CA PHE A 22 1.33 -1.67 51.39
C PHE A 22 2.17 -0.44 51.79
N THR A 23 1.93 0.14 52.97
CA THR A 23 2.74 1.26 53.49
C THR A 23 3.94 0.79 54.30
N CYS A 24 4.02 -0.51 54.60
CA CYS A 24 5.08 -1.11 55.40
C CYS A 24 6.19 -1.75 54.54
N THR A 25 7.41 -1.82 55.08
CA THR A 25 8.59 -2.42 54.41
C THR A 25 8.43 -3.93 54.20
N ASP A 26 7.69 -4.61 55.10
CA ASP A 26 7.19 -5.96 54.90
C ASP A 26 5.66 -5.88 54.86
N PRO A 27 5.05 -5.95 53.66
CA PRO A 27 3.62 -5.71 53.50
C PRO A 27 2.77 -6.88 53.99
N LEU A 28 3.36 -8.06 54.20
CA LEU A 28 2.62 -9.29 54.50
C LEU A 28 2.13 -9.34 55.96
N PRO A 29 0.93 -9.90 56.21
CA PRO A 29 0.44 -10.11 57.57
C PRO A 29 1.36 -11.01 58.41
N SER A 30 1.47 -10.72 59.70
CA SER A 30 2.32 -11.49 60.62
C SER A 30 2.00 -13.00 60.58
N GLY A 31 3.00 -13.81 60.26
CA GLY A 31 2.89 -15.28 60.19
C GLY A 31 2.51 -15.84 58.82
N VAL A 32 2.42 -15.00 57.78
CA VAL A 32 2.20 -15.41 56.39
C VAL A 32 3.50 -15.25 55.61
N THR A 33 3.98 -16.32 54.97
CA THR A 33 5.18 -16.28 54.14
C THR A 33 4.83 -16.20 52.65
N ARG A 34 5.77 -15.69 51.84
CA ARG A 34 5.64 -15.70 50.38
C ARG A 34 5.41 -17.11 49.83
N ASP A 35 6.12 -18.11 50.35
CA ASP A 35 5.98 -19.51 49.91
C ASP A 35 4.55 -20.04 50.10
N GLN A 36 3.88 -19.65 51.19
CA GLN A 36 2.48 -20.02 51.43
C GLN A 36 1.52 -19.35 50.45
N ILE A 37 1.79 -18.08 50.09
CA ILE A 37 1.03 -17.36 49.07
C ILE A 37 1.23 -18.01 47.71
N GLU A 38 2.47 -18.35 47.35
CA GLU A 38 2.81 -19.04 46.10
C GLU A 38 2.09 -20.39 45.99
N GLU A 39 2.02 -21.18 47.06
CA GLU A 39 1.27 -22.45 47.09
C GLU A 39 -0.23 -22.26 46.76
N TYR A 40 -0.86 -21.27 47.37
CA TYR A 40 -2.26 -20.93 47.06
C TYR A 40 -2.42 -20.45 45.62
N CYS A 41 -1.48 -19.64 45.14
CA CYS A 41 -1.49 -19.13 43.78
C CYS A 41 -1.28 -20.26 42.75
N TYR A 42 -0.41 -21.23 42.99
CA TYR A 42 -0.26 -22.40 42.10
C TYR A 42 -1.55 -23.20 41.99
N THR A 43 -2.28 -23.35 43.10
CA THR A 43 -3.59 -24.02 43.09
C THR A 43 -4.61 -23.23 42.27
N VAL A 44 -4.65 -21.90 42.44
CA VAL A 44 -5.50 -21.02 41.62
C VAL A 44 -5.10 -21.07 40.14
N LYS A 45 -3.80 -21.15 39.83
CA LYS A 45 -3.29 -21.29 38.46
C LYS A 45 -3.73 -22.60 37.83
N GLN A 46 -3.76 -23.71 38.57
CA GLN A 46 -4.28 -24.97 38.05
C GLN A 46 -5.78 -24.90 37.72
N LEU A 47 -6.55 -24.14 38.49
CA LEU A 47 -8.00 -23.98 38.27
C LEU A 47 -8.33 -23.05 37.10
N TYR A 48 -7.61 -21.94 36.95
CA TYR A 48 -7.95 -20.89 35.98
C TYR A 48 -6.94 -20.69 34.86
N GLY A 49 -5.77 -21.33 34.92
CA GLY A 49 -4.66 -21.11 33.98
C GLY A 49 -5.03 -21.37 32.53
N ALA A 50 -5.69 -22.50 32.26
CA ALA A 50 -6.15 -22.83 30.91
C ALA A 50 -7.19 -21.82 30.36
N TYR A 51 -8.03 -21.25 31.23
CA TYR A 51 -8.98 -20.21 30.84
C TYR A 51 -8.27 -18.90 30.53
N ILE A 52 -7.27 -18.54 31.33
CA ILE A 52 -6.43 -17.36 31.09
C ILE A 52 -5.71 -17.49 29.75
N GLU A 53 -5.05 -18.63 29.50
CA GLU A 53 -4.37 -18.91 28.22
C GLU A 53 -5.34 -18.85 27.04
N THR A 54 -6.50 -19.50 27.15
CA THR A 54 -7.53 -19.48 26.10
C THR A 54 -8.01 -18.07 25.79
N ILE A 55 -8.24 -17.24 26.82
CA ILE A 55 -8.69 -15.86 26.62
C ILE A 55 -7.57 -15.01 26.01
N THR A 56 -6.32 -15.15 26.45
CA THR A 56 -5.17 -14.44 25.86
C THR A 56 -4.97 -14.83 24.39
N GLU A 57 -5.11 -16.10 24.03
CA GLU A 57 -4.90 -16.57 22.65
C GLU A 57 -6.04 -16.19 21.70
N LYS A 58 -7.28 -16.16 22.19
CA LYS A 58 -8.47 -15.99 21.34
C LYS A 58 -9.03 -14.57 21.34
N THR A 59 -8.45 -13.66 22.11
CA THR A 59 -8.93 -12.28 22.22
C THR A 59 -7.78 -11.29 22.11
N ILE A 60 -8.12 -10.00 22.02
CA ILE A 60 -7.14 -8.90 21.99
C ILE A 60 -6.63 -8.50 23.39
N LEU A 61 -6.99 -9.25 24.43
CA LEU A 61 -6.58 -8.95 25.80
C LEU A 61 -5.10 -9.30 25.99
N SER A 62 -4.35 -8.38 26.60
CA SER A 62 -3.01 -8.66 27.09
C SER A 62 -3.07 -9.70 28.22
N GLN A 63 -1.95 -10.36 28.50
CA GLN A 63 -1.87 -11.36 29.57
C GLN A 63 -2.35 -10.83 30.93
N ARG A 64 -2.04 -9.57 31.28
CA ARG A 64 -2.45 -8.96 32.56
C ARG A 64 -3.95 -8.64 32.61
N GLU A 65 -4.52 -8.18 31.50
CA GLU A 65 -5.96 -7.93 31.34
C GLU A 65 -6.74 -9.25 31.42
N ALA A 66 -6.30 -10.29 30.69
CA ALA A 66 -6.90 -11.61 30.70
C ALA A 66 -6.84 -12.27 32.09
N GLN A 67 -5.69 -12.23 32.75
CA GLN A 67 -5.52 -12.72 34.13
C GLN A 67 -6.48 -12.02 35.10
N THR A 68 -6.51 -10.69 35.07
CA THR A 68 -7.35 -9.90 35.96
C THR A 68 -8.82 -10.16 35.69
N TRP A 69 -9.23 -10.17 34.42
CA TRP A 69 -10.62 -10.40 34.03
C TRP A 69 -11.11 -11.80 34.40
N VAL A 70 -10.32 -12.85 34.12
CA VAL A 70 -10.69 -14.24 34.43
C VAL A 70 -10.77 -14.46 35.93
N LEU A 71 -9.75 -14.08 36.68
CA LEU A 71 -9.72 -14.26 38.14
C LEU A 71 -10.78 -13.43 38.85
N ARG A 72 -11.13 -12.27 38.27
CA ARG A 72 -12.20 -11.44 38.80
C ARG A 72 -13.57 -11.99 38.44
N ASN A 73 -13.81 -12.56 37.26
CA ASN A 73 -15.17 -12.90 36.80
C ASN A 73 -15.55 -14.37 36.96
N LEU A 74 -14.60 -15.30 36.90
CA LEU A 74 -14.89 -16.72 37.08
C LEU A 74 -14.78 -17.11 38.55
N VAL A 75 -15.78 -17.84 39.03
CA VAL A 75 -15.85 -18.34 40.41
C VAL A 75 -16.09 -19.85 40.37
N HIS A 76 -15.13 -20.63 40.87
CA HIS A 76 -15.26 -22.06 41.02
C HIS A 76 -16.28 -22.41 42.14
N GLN A 77 -16.92 -23.57 42.06
CA GLN A 77 -17.96 -23.94 43.01
C GLN A 77 -17.42 -24.01 44.45
N GLY A 78 -18.04 -23.28 45.38
CA GLY A 78 -17.61 -23.22 46.79
C GLY A 78 -16.43 -22.28 47.06
N ALA A 79 -15.99 -21.50 46.06
CA ALA A 79 -14.94 -20.50 46.17
C ALA A 79 -15.52 -19.09 46.29
N ASP A 80 -14.82 -18.21 47.01
CA ASP A 80 -15.12 -16.77 46.97
C ASP A 80 -14.51 -16.12 45.73
N ARG A 81 -15.21 -15.11 45.22
CA ARG A 81 -14.74 -14.24 44.14
C ARG A 81 -13.50 -13.47 44.60
N LEU A 82 -12.43 -13.46 43.82
CA LEU A 82 -11.20 -12.76 44.20
C LEU A 82 -11.40 -11.23 44.21
N THR A 83 -10.87 -10.57 45.23
CA THR A 83 -10.74 -9.11 45.30
C THR A 83 -9.56 -8.64 44.46
N PHE A 84 -9.53 -7.35 44.09
CA PHE A 84 -8.40 -6.80 43.32
C PHE A 84 -7.09 -6.87 44.09
N ASP A 85 -7.14 -6.73 45.42
CA ASP A 85 -6.00 -6.89 46.32
C ASP A 85 -5.44 -8.33 46.26
N ALA A 86 -6.33 -9.33 46.26
CA ALA A 86 -5.95 -10.73 46.12
C ALA A 86 -5.45 -11.12 44.71
N ILE A 87 -5.98 -10.49 43.67
CA ILE A 87 -5.49 -10.66 42.29
C ILE A 87 -4.10 -10.04 42.15
N GLY A 88 -3.87 -8.87 42.76
CA GLY A 88 -2.54 -8.26 42.85
C GLY A 88 -1.52 -9.19 43.48
N LEU A 89 -1.87 -9.83 44.61
CA LEU A 89 -1.03 -10.85 45.26
C LEU A 89 -0.74 -12.05 44.36
N TYR A 90 -1.74 -12.53 43.62
CA TYR A 90 -1.57 -13.64 42.68
C TYR A 90 -0.56 -13.32 41.57
N ILE A 91 -0.70 -12.13 40.96
CA ILE A 91 0.20 -11.68 39.88
C ILE A 91 1.62 -11.48 40.42
N TRP A 92 1.75 -10.88 41.61
CA TRP A 92 3.04 -10.67 42.28
C TRP A 92 3.75 -11.98 42.65
N ALA A 93 3.01 -12.97 43.15
CA ALA A 93 3.58 -14.24 43.61
C ALA A 93 4.06 -15.13 42.45
N ILE A 94 3.30 -15.20 41.35
CA ILE A 94 3.61 -16.07 40.19
C ILE A 94 4.47 -15.37 39.13
N GLY A 95 4.46 -14.04 39.06
CA GLY A 95 5.26 -13.24 38.14
C GLY A 95 6.74 -13.23 38.51
N ARG A 96 7.53 -14.18 37.99
CA ARG A 96 8.95 -14.35 38.32
C ARG A 96 9.92 -13.29 37.73
N GLU A 97 9.46 -12.24 37.06
CA GLU A 97 10.36 -11.31 36.35
C GLU A 97 10.32 -9.82 36.71
N THR A 98 9.39 -9.31 37.52
CA THR A 98 9.32 -7.85 37.75
C THR A 98 9.77 -7.46 39.15
N SER A 99 11.07 -7.16 39.24
CA SER A 99 11.54 -6.06 40.07
C SER A 99 10.73 -4.81 39.71
N GLY A 100 9.77 -4.42 40.56
CA GLY A 100 9.38 -3.01 40.67
C GLY A 100 7.94 -2.60 40.39
N ASP A 101 6.98 -3.48 40.09
CA ASP A 101 5.58 -3.03 39.97
C ASP A 101 4.86 -3.17 41.33
N PRO A 102 4.42 -2.07 41.97
CA PRO A 102 3.76 -2.14 43.26
C PRO A 102 2.41 -2.84 43.14
N LEU A 103 2.07 -3.60 44.18
CA LEU A 103 0.76 -4.19 44.48
C LEU A 103 -0.32 -3.11 44.63
N SER A 104 -0.61 -2.38 43.55
CA SER A 104 -1.56 -1.28 43.56
C SER A 104 -2.90 -1.79 43.08
N ARG A 105 -3.85 -1.87 44.02
CA ARG A 105 -5.27 -2.10 43.75
C ARG A 105 -5.79 -1.27 42.58
N THR A 106 -5.34 -0.02 42.48
CA THR A 106 -5.73 0.92 41.42
C THR A 106 -5.28 0.42 40.05
N ILE A 107 -4.04 -0.05 39.94
CA ILE A 107 -3.50 -0.58 38.68
C ILE A 107 -4.24 -1.87 38.27
N ILE A 108 -4.56 -2.73 39.23
CA ILE A 108 -5.33 -3.96 38.95
C ILE A 108 -6.77 -3.63 38.54
N ALA A 109 -7.40 -2.63 39.17
CA ALA A 109 -8.72 -2.15 38.77
C ALA A 109 -8.69 -1.57 37.35
N GLU A 110 -7.66 -0.80 36.99
CA GLU A 110 -7.49 -0.29 35.63
C GLU A 110 -7.36 -1.42 34.59
N TYR A 111 -6.58 -2.47 34.86
CA TYR A 111 -6.53 -3.64 33.96
C TYR A 111 -7.88 -4.33 33.79
N HIS A 112 -8.68 -4.39 34.85
CA HIS A 112 -10.04 -4.92 34.78
C HIS A 112 -10.94 -4.04 33.91
N ASP A 113 -10.92 -2.73 34.12
CA ASP A 113 -11.71 -1.76 33.37
C ASP A 113 -11.34 -1.77 31.87
N TYR A 114 -10.05 -1.83 31.54
CA TYR A 114 -9.60 -1.99 30.15
C TYR A 114 -10.06 -3.30 29.53
N ALA A 115 -9.99 -4.41 30.27
CA ALA A 115 -10.46 -5.69 29.77
C ALA A 115 -11.98 -5.70 29.51
N VAL A 116 -12.77 -5.11 30.41
CA VAL A 116 -14.22 -4.97 30.25
C VAL A 116 -14.54 -4.10 29.03
N ALA A 117 -13.88 -2.94 28.90
CA ALA A 117 -14.10 -2.06 27.74
C ALA A 117 -13.80 -2.77 26.41
N LYS A 118 -12.68 -3.51 26.32
CA LYS A 118 -12.33 -4.28 25.11
C LYS A 118 -13.33 -5.39 24.80
N ILE A 119 -13.86 -6.07 25.82
CA ILE A 119 -14.89 -7.11 25.65
C ILE A 119 -16.22 -6.50 25.24
N ASP A 120 -16.62 -5.38 25.84
CA ASP A 120 -17.83 -4.66 25.48
C ASP A 120 -17.75 -4.12 24.05
N ASP A 121 -16.59 -3.60 23.64
CA ASP A 121 -16.34 -3.16 22.27
C ASP A 121 -16.38 -4.33 21.26
N ALA A 122 -15.77 -5.47 21.61
CA ALA A 122 -15.81 -6.67 20.77
C ALA A 122 -17.24 -7.22 20.66
N THR A 123 -17.99 -7.22 21.76
CA THR A 123 -19.39 -7.66 21.81
C THR A 123 -20.28 -6.68 21.03
N ALA A 124 -20.07 -5.38 21.19
CA ALA A 124 -20.75 -4.36 20.41
C ALA A 124 -20.45 -4.52 18.93
N THR A 125 -19.20 -4.78 18.54
CA THR A 125 -18.82 -5.05 17.14
C THR A 125 -19.54 -6.30 16.60
N MET A 126 -19.62 -7.37 17.37
CA MET A 126 -20.35 -8.60 17.01
C MET A 126 -21.87 -8.38 16.94
N MET A 127 -22.43 -7.51 17.78
CA MET A 127 -23.87 -7.17 17.80
C MET A 127 -24.25 -6.06 16.80
N HIS A 128 -23.31 -5.24 16.35
CA HIS A 128 -23.48 -4.21 15.32
C HIS A 128 -23.32 -4.79 13.91
N ALA A 129 -22.82 -6.01 13.78
CA ALA A 129 -23.08 -6.81 12.59
C ALA A 129 -24.60 -7.03 12.50
N GLY A 130 -25.27 -6.18 11.71
CA GLY A 130 -26.56 -6.54 11.12
C GLY A 130 -26.46 -7.90 10.42
N ALA A 131 -27.60 -8.44 9.97
CA ALA A 131 -27.59 -9.65 9.15
C ALA A 131 -26.47 -9.54 8.08
N PRO A 132 -25.65 -10.59 7.87
CA PRO A 132 -24.52 -10.52 6.97
C PRO A 132 -24.98 -9.89 5.65
N PRO A 133 -24.26 -8.91 5.10
CA PRO A 133 -24.67 -8.25 3.87
C PRO A 133 -24.93 -9.33 2.82
N TYR A 134 -26.04 -9.20 2.09
CA TYR A 134 -26.20 -10.03 0.90
C TYR A 134 -25.02 -9.72 -0.05
N PRO A 135 -24.61 -10.64 -0.93
CA PRO A 135 -23.46 -10.45 -1.82
C PRO A 135 -23.51 -9.16 -2.67
N ASP A 136 -24.68 -8.52 -2.76
CA ASP A 136 -24.96 -7.32 -3.54
C ASP A 136 -24.98 -6.03 -2.70
N ASP A 137 -24.87 -6.11 -1.37
CA ASP A 137 -24.82 -4.93 -0.49
C ASP A 137 -23.37 -4.43 -0.41
N VAL A 138 -23.03 -3.51 -1.32
CA VAL A 138 -21.80 -2.72 -1.23
C VAL A 138 -21.88 -1.87 0.04
N LEU A 139 -20.94 -2.06 0.96
CA LEU A 139 -20.84 -1.20 2.15
C LEU A 139 -20.47 0.21 1.70
N ASP A 140 -21.36 1.19 1.91
CA ASP A 140 -21.15 2.59 1.52
C ASP A 140 -19.95 3.26 2.24
N ASP A 141 -19.49 2.72 3.37
CA ASP A 141 -18.33 3.22 4.13
C ASP A 141 -17.65 2.02 4.82
N PRO A 142 -16.43 1.61 4.42
CA PRO A 142 -15.75 0.49 5.06
C PRO A 142 -15.43 0.83 6.52
N VAL A 143 -16.10 0.17 7.46
CA VAL A 143 -15.81 0.30 8.89
C VAL A 143 -14.50 -0.42 9.18
N ALA A 144 -13.50 0.30 9.69
CA ALA A 144 -12.24 -0.29 10.12
C ALA A 144 -12.46 -1.27 11.29
N LEU A 145 -12.59 -2.55 10.97
CA LEU A 145 -12.79 -3.64 11.93
C LEU A 145 -11.59 -3.81 12.89
N TRP A 146 -10.44 -3.20 12.59
CA TRP A 146 -9.13 -3.53 13.19
C TRP A 146 -8.45 -2.35 13.91
N VAL A 147 -9.15 -1.26 14.20
CA VAL A 147 -8.60 -0.11 14.94
C VAL A 147 -9.23 -0.04 16.33
N ASP A 148 -8.38 0.08 17.37
CA ASP A 148 -8.83 0.19 18.76
C ASP A 148 -9.75 1.41 18.97
N ALA A 149 -10.61 1.36 19.99
CA ALA A 149 -11.64 2.37 20.21
C ALA A 149 -11.09 3.79 20.44
N THR A 150 -9.87 3.92 20.96
CA THR A 150 -9.24 5.23 21.18
C THR A 150 -8.79 5.83 19.86
N ALA A 151 -8.11 5.04 19.03
CA ALA A 151 -7.71 5.46 17.69
C ALA A 151 -8.94 5.78 16.80
N ARG A 152 -9.98 4.94 16.85
CA ARG A 152 -11.25 5.18 16.14
C ARG A 152 -11.92 6.50 16.55
N ARG A 153 -11.97 6.80 17.85
CA ARG A 153 -12.52 8.08 18.36
C ARG A 153 -11.68 9.28 17.90
N ARG A 154 -10.36 9.14 17.89
CA ARG A 154 -9.45 10.20 17.41
C ARG A 154 -9.64 10.45 15.91
N LEU A 155 -9.80 9.39 15.12
CA LEU A 155 -10.07 9.48 13.67
C LEU A 155 -11.45 10.09 13.41
N ALA A 156 -12.48 9.66 14.12
CA ALA A 156 -13.82 10.27 14.04
C ALA A 156 -13.80 11.77 14.39
N ASN A 157 -13.01 12.18 15.38
CA ASN A 157 -12.85 13.60 15.73
C ASN A 157 -12.06 14.41 14.70
N ARG A 158 -11.26 13.75 13.85
CA ARG A 158 -10.48 14.37 12.78
C ARG A 158 -11.20 14.35 11.42
N ARG A 159 -12.34 13.66 11.34
CA ARG A 159 -13.20 13.55 10.15
C ARG A 159 -13.91 14.87 9.87
N LEU A 160 -13.83 15.36 8.64
CA LEU A 160 -14.63 16.47 8.14
C LEU A 160 -16.07 16.00 7.82
N THR A 161 -17.01 16.93 7.70
CA THR A 161 -18.46 16.66 7.68
C THR A 161 -18.91 15.71 6.55
N ASP A 162 -18.17 15.69 5.43
CA ASP A 162 -18.50 14.93 4.22
C ASP A 162 -17.36 13.98 3.79
N GLU A 163 -16.41 13.71 4.68
CA GLU A 163 -15.22 12.89 4.41
C GLU A 163 -15.51 11.43 4.78
N SER A 164 -15.12 10.43 3.98
CA SER A 164 -15.20 9.00 4.34
C SER A 164 -14.14 8.65 5.39
N TYR A 165 -14.22 7.47 6.02
CA TYR A 165 -13.13 7.07 6.94
C TYR A 165 -11.79 6.84 6.21
N SER A 166 -11.84 6.38 4.95
CA SER A 166 -10.65 6.23 4.10
C SER A 166 -10.02 7.59 3.83
N ASP A 167 -10.84 8.57 3.45
CA ASP A 167 -10.40 9.93 3.12
C ASP A 167 -9.69 10.59 4.32
N VAL A 168 -10.19 10.39 5.54
CA VAL A 168 -9.53 10.88 6.78
C VAL A 168 -8.15 10.25 6.97
N LEU A 169 -8.05 8.94 6.75
CA LEU A 169 -6.80 8.21 6.92
C LEU A 169 -5.77 8.65 5.89
N GLU A 170 -6.16 8.70 4.62
CA GLU A 170 -5.31 9.16 3.52
C GLU A 170 -4.81 10.57 3.80
N ARG A 171 -5.70 11.52 4.10
CA ARG A 171 -5.30 12.90 4.42
C ARG A 171 -4.35 12.97 5.61
N LEU A 172 -4.62 12.23 6.69
CA LEU A 172 -3.74 12.25 7.87
C LEU A 172 -2.38 11.62 7.59
N LEU A 173 -2.32 10.59 6.75
CA LEU A 173 -1.07 9.97 6.32
C LEU A 173 -0.28 10.94 5.43
N ASP A 174 -0.94 11.57 4.46
CA ASP A 174 -0.37 12.59 3.58
C ASP A 174 0.16 13.80 4.37
N ASP A 175 -0.61 14.28 5.36
CA ASP A 175 -0.24 15.40 6.25
C ASP A 175 1.03 15.10 7.06
N THR A 176 1.31 13.82 7.33
CA THR A 176 2.50 13.39 8.09
C THR A 176 3.69 12.99 7.22
N ALA A 177 3.48 12.81 5.93
CA ALA A 177 4.52 12.37 5.01
C ALA A 177 5.44 13.52 4.60
N ASN A 178 6.75 13.24 4.49
CA ASN A 178 7.69 14.24 3.98
C ASN A 178 7.51 14.37 2.47
N THR A 179 6.78 15.40 2.04
CA THR A 179 6.43 15.59 0.64
C THR A 179 7.41 16.53 -0.07
N ILE A 180 7.89 16.13 -1.25
CA ILE A 180 8.63 16.97 -2.20
C ILE A 180 7.78 17.19 -3.45
N SER A 181 7.87 18.36 -4.09
CA SER A 181 7.20 18.55 -5.39
C SER A 181 8.04 18.01 -6.53
N PHE A 182 7.40 17.49 -7.58
CA PHE A 182 8.09 16.98 -8.76
C PHE A 182 9.01 18.04 -9.38
N ARG A 183 8.52 19.28 -9.48
CA ARG A 183 9.33 20.42 -9.94
C ARG A 183 10.60 20.59 -9.10
N LYS A 184 10.47 20.57 -7.77
CA LYS A 184 11.62 20.72 -6.86
C LYS A 184 12.57 19.54 -6.97
N LEU A 185 12.08 18.32 -7.18
CA LEU A 185 12.91 17.13 -7.43
C LEU A 185 13.78 17.32 -8.68
N VAL A 186 13.18 17.69 -9.82
CA VAL A 186 13.92 17.90 -11.07
C VAL A 186 14.90 19.07 -10.94
N GLU A 187 14.49 20.18 -10.34
CA GLU A 187 15.38 21.33 -10.09
C GLU A 187 16.55 20.97 -9.17
N THR A 188 16.34 20.10 -8.18
CA THR A 188 17.41 19.63 -7.29
C THR A 188 18.44 18.82 -8.06
N TYR A 189 18.01 17.91 -8.93
CA TYR A 189 18.92 17.17 -9.80
C TYR A 189 19.62 18.08 -10.81
N ARG A 190 18.89 19.03 -11.41
CA ARG A 190 19.45 20.00 -12.35
C ARG A 190 20.50 20.91 -11.72
N ASN A 191 20.32 21.30 -10.46
CA ASN A 191 21.30 22.12 -9.76
C ASN A 191 22.53 21.31 -9.31
N LYS A 192 22.36 20.00 -9.08
CA LYS A 192 23.46 19.08 -8.72
C LYS A 192 24.29 18.69 -9.94
N SER A 193 23.64 18.34 -11.04
CA SER A 193 24.27 18.13 -12.34
C SER A 193 24.84 19.46 -12.81
N HIS A 194 26.16 19.54 -12.95
CA HIS A 194 26.79 20.79 -13.41
C HIS A 194 26.22 21.12 -14.79
N SER A 195 26.09 22.41 -15.14
CA SER A 195 25.36 22.94 -16.31
C SER A 195 25.83 22.47 -17.70
N GLN A 196 26.66 21.43 -17.77
CA GLN A 196 27.26 20.87 -18.98
C GLN A 196 26.90 19.39 -19.21
N SER A 197 26.29 18.70 -18.25
CA SER A 197 25.93 17.29 -18.40
C SER A 197 24.43 17.13 -18.71
N PRO A 198 24.05 16.37 -19.75
CA PRO A 198 22.64 16.17 -20.06
C PRO A 198 21.94 15.45 -18.91
N LEU A 199 20.79 16.01 -18.50
CA LEU A 199 19.90 15.44 -17.50
C LEU A 199 18.59 15.00 -18.17
N THR A 200 18.20 13.76 -17.93
CA THR A 200 16.88 13.24 -18.29
C THR A 200 16.22 12.61 -17.07
N VAL A 201 14.96 12.91 -16.81
CA VAL A 201 14.14 12.28 -15.77
C VAL A 201 12.95 11.61 -16.43
N ALA A 202 12.76 10.32 -16.17
CA ALA A 202 11.71 9.52 -16.77
C ALA A 202 11.02 8.60 -15.74
N VAL A 203 9.78 8.19 -16.01
CA VAL A 203 9.04 7.21 -15.20
C VAL A 203 9.13 5.84 -15.87
N GLN A 204 9.46 4.80 -15.10
CA GLN A 204 9.52 3.43 -15.60
C GLN A 204 8.11 2.81 -15.64
N THR A 205 7.32 3.15 -16.67
CA THR A 205 5.92 2.69 -16.84
C THR A 205 5.78 1.19 -17.08
N VAL A 206 6.85 0.51 -17.50
CA VAL A 206 6.85 -0.96 -17.62
C VAL A 206 6.82 -1.70 -16.28
N ARG A 207 6.99 -1.01 -15.14
CA ARG A 207 6.89 -1.65 -13.83
C ARG A 207 5.42 -1.82 -13.44
N PRO A 208 5.01 -3.00 -12.94
CA PRO A 208 3.66 -3.19 -12.43
C PRO A 208 3.31 -2.14 -11.37
N ALA A 209 2.12 -1.54 -11.48
CA ALA A 209 1.59 -0.54 -10.54
C ALA A 209 2.47 0.71 -10.36
N TRP A 210 3.22 1.13 -11.38
CA TRP A 210 4.00 2.37 -11.36
C TRP A 210 3.15 3.62 -11.08
N ASP A 211 1.85 3.56 -11.38
CA ASP A 211 0.88 4.62 -11.14
C ASP A 211 0.49 4.75 -9.65
N ARG A 212 0.87 3.77 -8.81
CA ARG A 212 0.66 3.77 -7.35
C ARG A 212 1.92 4.14 -6.57
N GLU A 213 3.10 3.80 -7.10
CA GLU A 213 4.40 4.25 -6.61
C GLU A 213 5.26 4.62 -7.81
N LEU A 214 5.60 5.90 -7.98
CA LEU A 214 6.31 6.39 -9.16
C LEU A 214 7.78 5.94 -9.17
N PRO A 215 8.19 5.02 -10.07
CA PRO A 215 9.58 4.58 -10.17
C PRO A 215 10.34 5.52 -11.11
N LEU A 216 10.96 6.55 -10.54
CA LEU A 216 11.72 7.54 -11.29
C LEU A 216 13.11 7.01 -11.66
N SER A 217 13.46 7.21 -12.92
CA SER A 217 14.80 6.98 -13.46
C SER A 217 15.44 8.33 -13.79
N VAL A 218 16.57 8.64 -13.16
CA VAL A 218 17.32 9.89 -13.36
C VAL A 218 18.60 9.57 -14.11
N HIS A 219 18.70 10.05 -15.34
CA HIS A 219 19.78 9.80 -16.26
C HIS A 219 20.71 11.00 -16.29
N ILE A 220 21.96 10.80 -15.86
CA ILE A 220 22.97 11.86 -15.76
C ILE A 220 24.14 11.52 -16.68
N GLY A 221 24.56 12.50 -17.49
CA GLY A 221 25.78 12.40 -18.29
C GLY A 221 27.02 12.53 -17.41
N SER A 222 28.05 11.71 -17.66
CA SER A 222 29.37 11.95 -17.10
C SER A 222 30.11 12.93 -18.00
N ASP A 223 30.76 13.93 -17.42
CA ASP A 223 31.71 14.82 -18.12
C ASP A 223 32.92 13.99 -18.58
N ASN A 224 32.76 13.25 -19.66
CA ASN A 224 33.86 12.61 -20.36
C ASN A 224 34.60 13.66 -21.20
N ASN A 225 35.19 14.66 -20.53
CA ASN A 225 36.36 15.37 -21.07
C ASN A 225 37.60 14.47 -20.98
N GLY A 226 37.47 13.25 -21.50
CA GLY A 226 38.58 12.37 -21.83
C GLY A 226 39.16 12.84 -23.16
N HIS A 227 40.07 13.81 -23.11
CA HIS A 227 41.08 13.98 -24.16
C HIS A 227 41.62 12.59 -24.50
N LYS A 228 41.31 12.06 -25.69
CA LYS A 228 42.05 10.93 -26.26
C LYS A 228 43.51 11.34 -26.28
N PRO A 229 44.43 10.74 -25.51
CA PRO A 229 45.83 10.80 -25.89
C PRO A 229 45.92 9.92 -27.12
N GLN A 230 46.27 10.52 -28.25
CA GLN A 230 46.77 9.74 -29.38
C GLN A 230 47.87 8.80 -28.88
N SER A 231 47.76 7.56 -29.33
CA SER A 231 48.73 6.49 -29.23
C SER A 231 50.17 6.97 -29.42
N ASP A 232 51.10 6.49 -28.58
CA ASP A 232 52.33 5.86 -29.08
C ASP A 232 53.10 5.08 -27.98
N THR A 233 53.23 3.77 -28.21
CA THR A 233 54.25 2.80 -27.73
C THR A 233 54.41 2.42 -26.24
N PRO A 234 54.66 1.12 -25.94
CA PRO A 234 54.85 0.62 -24.58
C PRO A 234 56.32 0.60 -24.14
N SER A 235 56.58 0.90 -22.88
CA SER A 235 57.79 0.43 -22.20
C SER A 235 57.52 0.19 -20.70
N PRO A 236 58.05 -0.90 -20.12
CA PRO A 236 57.76 -1.28 -18.74
C PRO A 236 58.84 -0.74 -17.80
N ASN A 237 58.42 -0.19 -16.66
CA ASN A 237 59.04 -0.30 -15.32
C ASN A 237 58.65 0.91 -14.46
N GLY A 238 58.26 0.66 -13.21
CA GLY A 238 58.31 1.68 -12.17
C GLY A 238 57.17 1.60 -11.15
N SER A 239 57.49 1.06 -9.98
CA SER A 239 56.66 0.86 -8.80
C SER A 239 56.01 2.12 -8.22
N SER A 240 54.82 1.90 -7.63
CA SER A 240 54.28 2.47 -6.38
C SER A 240 54.25 3.99 -6.17
N ILE A 241 53.05 4.54 -5.90
CA ILE A 241 52.66 5.17 -4.61
C ILE A 241 51.22 5.70 -4.70
N SER A 242 50.56 5.65 -3.54
CA SER A 242 49.19 6.04 -3.18
C SER A 242 48.63 7.33 -3.79
N GLY A 243 47.31 7.36 -3.92
CA GLY A 243 46.55 8.61 -3.87
C GLY A 243 45.09 8.41 -4.28
N SER A 244 44.19 8.77 -3.36
CA SER A 244 42.77 9.10 -3.58
C SER A 244 41.85 7.99 -4.09
N GLU A 245 41.25 7.27 -3.13
CA GLU A 245 39.82 6.95 -3.21
C GLU A 245 39.07 8.28 -3.40
N SER A 246 38.86 8.63 -4.67
CA SER A 246 37.91 9.64 -5.07
C SER A 246 36.59 8.89 -5.12
N GLU A 247 35.93 8.74 -3.96
CA GLU A 247 34.52 8.40 -3.95
C GLU A 247 33.82 9.46 -4.78
N SER A 248 33.34 9.05 -5.95
CA SER A 248 32.59 9.86 -6.88
C SER A 248 31.29 10.32 -6.22
N GLU A 249 31.33 11.49 -5.55
CA GLU A 249 30.15 12.20 -5.02
C GLU A 249 29.12 12.59 -6.10
N SER A 250 29.44 12.34 -7.38
CA SER A 250 28.64 12.74 -8.54
C SER A 250 27.35 11.95 -8.75
N ASP A 251 27.21 10.72 -8.24
CA ASP A 251 26.06 9.84 -8.55
C ASP A 251 25.05 9.62 -7.40
N SER A 252 25.31 10.18 -6.21
CA SER A 252 24.43 9.97 -5.05
C SER A 252 23.07 10.68 -5.21
N VAL A 253 22.00 10.10 -4.66
CA VAL A 253 20.70 10.77 -4.58
C VAL A 253 20.81 11.98 -3.62
N PRO A 254 20.35 13.19 -3.99
CA PRO A 254 20.35 14.35 -3.10
C PRO A 254 19.64 14.09 -1.76
N GLU A 255 20.17 14.62 -0.65
CA GLU A 255 19.65 14.38 0.71
C GLU A 255 18.18 14.80 0.88
N VAL A 256 17.78 15.92 0.26
CA VAL A 256 16.38 16.39 0.27
C VAL A 256 15.42 15.39 -0.38
N ILE A 257 15.91 14.59 -1.32
CA ILE A 257 15.13 13.55 -2.02
C ILE A 257 15.15 12.26 -1.20
N LEU A 258 16.27 11.90 -0.58
CA LEU A 258 16.37 10.75 0.33
C LEU A 258 15.45 10.86 1.56
N ASN A 259 15.19 12.09 2.02
CA ASN A 259 14.33 12.37 3.17
C ASN A 259 12.85 12.57 2.78
N ALA A 260 12.50 12.48 1.50
CA ALA A 260 11.12 12.62 1.03
C ALA A 260 10.50 11.25 0.82
N ASP A 261 9.30 11.06 1.38
CA ASP A 261 8.52 9.82 1.29
C ASP A 261 7.53 9.88 0.12
N MET A 262 7.06 11.09 -0.21
CA MET A 262 6.00 11.33 -1.20
C MET A 262 6.39 12.39 -2.22
N LEU A 263 5.89 12.22 -3.45
CA LEU A 263 6.02 13.15 -4.55
C LEU A 263 4.68 13.82 -4.83
N SER A 264 4.65 15.14 -4.81
CA SER A 264 3.47 15.95 -5.15
C SER A 264 3.60 16.56 -6.55
N PHE A 265 2.52 16.48 -7.33
CA PHE A 265 2.39 17.11 -8.64
C PHE A 265 0.91 17.26 -9.01
N SER A 266 0.59 18.35 -9.71
CA SER A 266 -0.79 18.74 -10.00
C SER A 266 -1.61 18.81 -8.69
N ASP A 267 -2.50 17.86 -8.46
CA ASP A 267 -3.37 17.65 -7.30
C ASP A 267 -3.18 16.26 -6.66
N ARG A 268 -2.12 15.54 -7.04
CA ARG A 268 -1.81 14.18 -6.58
C ARG A 268 -0.59 14.15 -5.67
N VAL A 269 -0.60 13.20 -4.73
CA VAL A 269 0.51 12.87 -3.84
C VAL A 269 0.70 11.35 -3.90
N LEU A 270 1.86 10.89 -4.37
CA LEU A 270 2.15 9.46 -4.53
C LEU A 270 3.50 9.10 -3.90
N PRO A 271 3.65 7.89 -3.34
CA PRO A 271 4.95 7.31 -3.06
C PRO A 271 5.82 7.31 -4.31
N PHE A 272 7.13 7.42 -4.14
CA PHE A 272 8.07 7.38 -5.26
C PHE A 272 9.39 6.73 -4.86
N SER A 273 10.06 6.17 -5.86
CA SER A 273 11.44 5.70 -5.75
C SER A 273 12.29 6.34 -6.82
N VAL A 274 13.59 6.50 -6.57
CA VAL A 274 14.53 7.11 -7.52
C VAL A 274 15.72 6.20 -7.74
N GLU A 275 16.02 5.96 -9.02
CA GLU A 275 17.19 5.23 -9.48
C GLU A 275 18.03 6.13 -10.38
N THR A 276 19.30 6.36 -10.04
CA THR A 276 20.23 7.09 -10.90
C THR A 276 20.85 6.13 -11.93
N ARG A 277 20.85 6.52 -13.21
CA ARG A 277 21.41 5.75 -14.32
C ARG A 277 22.34 6.60 -15.20
N PRO A 278 23.28 5.99 -15.94
CA PRO A 278 24.05 6.71 -16.95
C PRO A 278 23.15 7.24 -18.07
N ALA A 279 23.47 8.42 -18.62
CA ALA A 279 22.75 9.01 -19.76
C ALA A 279 22.72 8.13 -21.03
N THR A 280 23.67 7.18 -21.16
CA THR A 280 23.69 6.20 -22.26
C THR A 280 22.65 5.10 -22.11
N THR A 281 21.95 5.02 -20.98
CA THR A 281 20.89 4.03 -20.76
C THR A 281 19.65 4.47 -21.52
N GLY A 282 19.17 3.63 -22.44
CA GLY A 282 17.97 3.90 -23.23
C GLY A 282 16.74 4.15 -22.36
N THR A 283 15.91 5.09 -22.80
CA THR A 283 14.65 5.50 -22.17
C THR A 283 13.43 5.23 -23.05
N ASP A 284 13.58 4.47 -24.13
CA ASP A 284 12.53 4.20 -25.13
C ASP A 284 11.27 3.53 -24.55
N SER A 285 11.41 2.87 -23.39
CA SER A 285 10.31 2.23 -22.66
C SER A 285 9.88 3.00 -21.40
N MET A 286 10.24 4.27 -21.30
CA MET A 286 9.97 5.12 -20.15
C MET A 286 9.25 6.39 -20.59
N LEU A 287 8.34 6.88 -19.74
CA LEU A 287 7.67 8.16 -19.95
C LEU A 287 8.62 9.29 -19.57
N VAL A 288 9.14 10.03 -20.55
CA VAL A 288 10.09 11.12 -20.30
C VAL A 288 9.35 12.33 -19.72
N VAL A 289 9.76 12.73 -18.51
CA VAL A 289 9.19 13.86 -17.75
C VAL A 289 10.03 15.13 -17.91
N TYR A 290 11.34 14.97 -18.06
CA TYR A 290 12.24 16.08 -18.29
C TYR A 290 13.40 15.61 -19.14
N ALA A 291 13.75 16.39 -20.15
CA ALA A 291 14.96 16.18 -20.95
C ALA A 291 15.52 17.55 -21.35
N GLU A 292 16.78 17.79 -21.04
CA GLU A 292 17.49 18.97 -21.55
C GLU A 292 17.73 18.82 -23.05
N GLY A 293 17.20 19.76 -23.84
CA GLY A 293 17.46 19.81 -25.29
C GLY A 293 18.92 20.11 -25.56
N GLY A 294 19.59 19.24 -26.32
CA GLY A 294 20.92 19.50 -26.85
C GLY A 294 20.88 19.48 -28.38
N ASP A 295 21.33 20.56 -29.00
CA ASP A 295 21.45 20.67 -30.47
C ASP A 295 22.49 19.65 -31.05
N ASP A 296 23.34 19.05 -30.22
CA ASP A 296 24.44 18.15 -30.61
C ASP A 296 24.57 16.89 -29.72
N ALA A 297 23.47 16.39 -29.14
CA ALA A 297 23.51 15.17 -28.34
C ALA A 297 23.48 13.91 -29.22
N GLU A 298 24.63 13.52 -29.79
CA GLU A 298 24.85 12.17 -30.33
C GLU A 298 24.64 11.13 -29.20
N GLY A 299 23.39 10.73 -28.94
CA GLY A 299 23.08 9.67 -27.98
C GLY A 299 21.73 9.74 -27.27
N THR A 300 21.00 10.86 -27.30
CA THR A 300 19.67 10.96 -26.68
C THR A 300 18.65 11.45 -27.71
N ASN A 301 17.86 10.53 -28.27
CA ASN A 301 16.84 10.78 -29.31
C ASN A 301 15.62 11.59 -28.81
N HIS A 302 15.73 12.33 -27.70
CA HIS A 302 14.59 12.98 -27.09
C HIS A 302 14.52 14.45 -27.47
N GLU A 303 13.38 14.83 -28.04
CA GLU A 303 12.94 16.22 -28.09
C GLU A 303 12.97 16.81 -26.67
N SER A 304 13.39 18.06 -26.51
CA SER A 304 13.48 18.69 -25.19
C SER A 304 12.10 18.69 -24.50
N VAL A 305 12.02 18.18 -23.27
CA VAL A 305 10.77 18.13 -22.50
C VAL A 305 10.88 19.07 -21.31
N SER A 306 9.98 20.05 -21.23
CA SER A 306 9.90 20.94 -20.08
C SER A 306 9.27 20.23 -18.88
N ILE A 307 9.61 20.66 -17.65
CA ILE A 307 9.05 20.09 -16.41
C ILE A 307 7.51 20.14 -16.43
N THR A 308 6.93 21.22 -16.95
CA THR A 308 5.47 21.39 -16.99
C THR A 308 4.82 20.41 -17.95
N ASP A 309 5.42 20.20 -19.13
CA ASP A 309 4.91 19.24 -20.11
C ASP A 309 5.04 17.81 -19.57
N GLY A 310 6.18 17.50 -18.93
CA GLY A 310 6.37 16.22 -18.27
C GLY A 310 5.34 15.91 -17.18
N ILE A 311 5.05 16.87 -16.30
CA ILE A 311 4.00 16.70 -15.28
C ILE A 311 2.66 16.42 -15.96
N THR A 312 2.34 17.14 -17.05
CA THR A 312 1.11 16.91 -17.82
C THR A 312 1.08 15.51 -18.45
N ARG A 313 2.21 15.02 -18.97
CA ARG A 313 2.34 13.66 -19.50
C ARG A 313 2.08 12.60 -18.43
N VAL A 314 2.73 12.74 -17.26
CA VAL A 314 2.56 11.81 -16.13
C VAL A 314 1.13 11.81 -15.60
N THR A 315 0.52 12.98 -15.41
CA THR A 315 -0.88 13.07 -14.97
C THR A 315 -1.81 12.32 -15.93
N ARG A 316 -1.70 12.57 -17.24
CA ARG A 316 -2.54 11.88 -18.24
C ARG A 316 -2.32 10.37 -18.27
N ALA A 317 -1.08 9.91 -18.13
CA ALA A 317 -0.75 8.49 -18.10
C ALA A 317 -1.34 7.81 -16.85
N ILE A 318 -1.29 8.46 -15.68
CA ILE A 318 -1.90 7.96 -14.44
C ILE A 318 -3.42 7.94 -14.54
N ASP A 319 -4.02 9.01 -15.07
CA ASP A 319 -5.48 9.10 -15.27
C ASP A 319 -5.97 7.94 -16.16
N ALA A 320 -5.17 7.55 -17.15
CA ALA A 320 -5.48 6.43 -18.04
C ALA A 320 -5.16 5.05 -17.45
N ALA A 321 -4.38 4.94 -16.37
CA ALA A 321 -3.81 3.66 -15.94
C ALA A 321 -4.87 2.67 -15.43
N ASP A 322 -5.93 3.15 -14.76
CA ASP A 322 -6.99 2.31 -14.21
C ASP A 322 -8.37 2.85 -14.60
N GLU A 323 -9.05 2.15 -15.50
CA GLU A 323 -10.29 2.66 -16.08
C GLU A 323 -11.38 1.60 -16.25
N THR A 324 -12.61 2.07 -16.32
CA THR A 324 -13.75 1.21 -16.68
C THR A 324 -13.81 1.01 -18.20
N LEU A 325 -14.42 -0.09 -18.64
CA LEU A 325 -14.68 -0.34 -20.06
C LEU A 325 -15.44 0.80 -20.75
N ARG A 326 -16.35 1.48 -20.03
CA ARG A 326 -17.08 2.63 -20.57
C ARG A 326 -16.18 3.85 -20.75
N THR A 327 -15.40 4.19 -19.73
CA THR A 327 -14.47 5.34 -19.78
C THR A 327 -13.46 5.18 -20.93
N VAL A 328 -12.89 3.98 -21.08
CA VAL A 328 -11.92 3.75 -22.17
C VAL A 328 -12.61 3.77 -23.54
N SER A 329 -13.85 3.27 -23.67
CA SER A 329 -14.56 3.30 -24.96
C SER A 329 -14.94 4.71 -25.37
N ASP A 330 -15.37 5.54 -24.41
CA ASP A 330 -15.74 6.94 -24.66
C ASP A 330 -14.49 7.73 -25.11
N ARG A 331 -13.35 7.56 -24.42
CA ARG A 331 -12.08 8.15 -24.86
C ARG A 331 -11.62 7.61 -26.22
N ALA A 332 -11.77 6.30 -26.45
CA ALA A 332 -11.41 5.70 -27.73
C ALA A 332 -12.22 6.33 -28.88
N GLU A 333 -13.52 6.57 -28.67
CA GLU A 333 -14.37 7.27 -29.65
C GLU A 333 -13.89 8.71 -29.88
N GLU A 334 -13.65 9.46 -28.81
CA GLU A 334 -13.19 10.85 -28.88
C GLU A 334 -11.82 10.99 -29.59
N SER A 335 -10.91 10.04 -29.36
CA SER A 335 -9.60 9.95 -30.03
C SER A 335 -9.69 9.45 -31.47
N GLY A 336 -10.83 8.92 -31.93
CA GLY A 336 -11.00 8.40 -33.29
C GLY A 336 -10.47 6.97 -33.50
N VAL A 337 -10.38 6.17 -32.43
CA VAL A 337 -10.14 4.73 -32.50
C VAL A 337 -11.33 4.06 -33.19
N CYS A 338 -11.07 3.15 -34.13
CA CYS A 338 -12.14 2.45 -34.85
C CYS A 338 -12.80 1.36 -33.99
N ALA A 339 -11.99 0.61 -33.23
CA ALA A 339 -12.45 -0.46 -32.33
C ALA A 339 -11.38 -0.84 -31.30
N LEU A 340 -11.84 -1.44 -30.20
CA LEU A 340 -11.01 -2.08 -29.19
C LEU A 340 -11.27 -3.59 -29.23
N GLY A 341 -10.21 -4.37 -29.28
CA GLY A 341 -10.26 -5.83 -29.26
C GLY A 341 -9.32 -6.42 -28.22
N VAL A 342 -9.56 -7.67 -27.87
CA VAL A 342 -8.73 -8.45 -26.95
C VAL A 342 -8.37 -9.75 -27.62
N ARG A 343 -7.11 -10.16 -27.56
CA ARG A 343 -6.71 -11.49 -28.06
C ARG A 343 -7.41 -12.58 -27.27
N ASN A 344 -7.79 -13.65 -27.97
CA ASN A 344 -8.49 -14.79 -27.36
C ASN A 344 -7.62 -15.58 -26.37
N GLU A 345 -6.31 -15.41 -26.43
CA GLU A 345 -5.36 -16.00 -25.49
C GLU A 345 -4.74 -14.89 -24.61
N PRO A 346 -4.63 -15.10 -23.29
CA PRO A 346 -3.96 -14.15 -22.41
C PRO A 346 -2.45 -14.09 -22.70
N VAL A 347 -1.83 -12.98 -22.32
CA VAL A 347 -0.38 -12.78 -22.38
C VAL A 347 0.12 -12.60 -20.95
N GLY A 348 1.05 -13.46 -20.51
CA GLY A 348 1.50 -13.47 -19.12
C GLY A 348 0.34 -13.76 -18.16
N ASN A 349 0.11 -12.85 -17.21
CA ASN A 349 -0.97 -12.93 -16.24
C ASN A 349 -2.11 -11.94 -16.56
N GLY A 350 -2.22 -11.46 -17.80
CA GLY A 350 -3.22 -10.47 -18.18
C GLY A 350 -3.64 -10.55 -19.63
N MET A 351 -4.27 -9.48 -20.10
CA MET A 351 -4.81 -9.39 -21.45
C MET A 351 -3.81 -8.78 -22.44
N HIS A 352 -4.00 -9.12 -23.71
CA HIS A 352 -3.40 -8.40 -24.83
C HIS A 352 -4.47 -7.56 -25.52
N LEU A 353 -4.41 -6.24 -25.30
CA LEU A 353 -5.29 -5.26 -25.92
C LEU A 353 -4.84 -4.97 -27.37
N VAL A 354 -5.78 -5.02 -28.29
CA VAL A 354 -5.60 -4.68 -29.70
C VAL A 354 -6.37 -3.39 -29.97
N VAL A 355 -5.65 -2.31 -30.26
CA VAL A 355 -6.23 -1.01 -30.60
C VAL A 355 -6.33 -0.93 -32.12
N ILE A 356 -7.53 -0.90 -32.66
CA ILE A 356 -7.77 -0.84 -34.11
C ILE A 356 -8.03 0.63 -34.46
N ALA A 357 -7.08 1.27 -35.11
CA ALA A 357 -7.06 2.71 -35.32
C ALA A 357 -6.66 3.06 -36.76
N PRO A 358 -7.09 4.24 -37.28
CA PRO A 358 -6.57 4.71 -38.56
C PRO A 358 -5.07 4.99 -38.46
N SER A 359 -4.31 4.84 -39.55
CA SER A 359 -2.86 5.07 -39.57
C SER A 359 -2.42 6.50 -39.24
N SER A 360 -3.36 7.44 -39.18
CA SER A 360 -3.13 8.83 -38.80
C SER A 360 -3.25 9.06 -37.29
N LEU A 361 -3.77 8.10 -36.52
CA LEU A 361 -3.93 8.21 -35.07
C LEU A 361 -2.71 7.58 -34.38
N THR A 362 -2.06 8.35 -33.51
CA THR A 362 -0.98 7.83 -32.67
C THR A 362 -1.55 7.12 -31.45
N VAL A 363 -1.03 5.93 -31.14
CA VAL A 363 -1.24 5.24 -29.86
C VAL A 363 0.06 5.33 -29.07
N HIS A 364 0.02 5.90 -27.86
CA HIS A 364 1.22 6.24 -27.09
C HIS A 364 0.98 6.14 -25.57
N ALA A 365 2.05 6.13 -24.78
CA ALA A 365 1.99 6.00 -23.32
C ALA A 365 1.76 7.33 -22.56
N GLY A 366 1.22 8.34 -23.23
CA GLY A 366 1.06 9.70 -22.69
C GLY A 366 2.12 10.73 -23.15
N ASP A 367 3.03 10.36 -24.04
CA ASP A 367 4.08 11.27 -24.56
C ASP A 367 3.55 12.42 -25.44
N GLU A 368 2.55 12.17 -26.28
CA GLU A 368 1.99 13.15 -27.22
C GLU A 368 0.73 13.83 -26.65
N PRO A 369 0.44 15.10 -26.99
CA PRO A 369 -0.76 15.80 -26.51
C PRO A 369 -2.06 15.18 -27.08
N ASP A 370 -2.01 14.73 -28.32
CA ASP A 370 -3.11 14.14 -29.07
C ASP A 370 -2.84 12.65 -29.29
N GLY A 371 -3.91 11.86 -29.43
CA GLY A 371 -3.79 10.41 -29.65
C GLY A 371 -4.67 9.60 -28.71
N PHE A 372 -4.40 8.30 -28.65
CA PHE A 372 -5.04 7.39 -27.72
C PHE A 372 -4.03 6.80 -26.75
N ILE A 373 -4.32 6.93 -25.45
CA ILE A 373 -3.54 6.33 -24.36
C ILE A 373 -4.26 5.05 -23.91
N PRO A 374 -3.69 3.86 -24.18
CA PRO A 374 -4.24 2.60 -23.70
C PRO A 374 -4.19 2.54 -22.16
N PRO A 375 -5.19 1.95 -21.50
CA PRO A 375 -5.11 1.72 -20.07
C PRO A 375 -4.12 0.61 -19.74
N GLU A 376 -3.65 0.58 -18.49
CA GLU A 376 -2.86 -0.54 -17.97
C GLU A 376 -3.71 -1.56 -17.24
N ARG A 377 -4.83 -1.12 -16.69
CA ARG A 377 -5.79 -1.95 -15.98
C ARG A 377 -7.17 -1.56 -16.43
N LEU A 378 -7.97 -2.59 -16.73
CA LEU A 378 -9.34 -2.43 -17.18
C LEU A 378 -10.27 -3.07 -16.16
N SER A 379 -11.08 -2.24 -15.52
CA SER A 379 -12.17 -2.67 -14.65
C SER A 379 -13.35 -3.15 -15.51
N VAL A 380 -13.65 -4.44 -15.39
CA VAL A 380 -14.71 -5.16 -16.10
C VAL A 380 -15.60 -5.81 -15.05
N ALA A 381 -16.81 -5.25 -14.85
CA ALA A 381 -17.74 -5.70 -13.82
C ALA A 381 -17.08 -5.78 -12.42
N ASP A 382 -17.00 -6.98 -11.85
CA ASP A 382 -16.44 -7.30 -10.53
C ASP A 382 -14.94 -7.62 -10.55
N ARG A 383 -14.25 -7.38 -11.68
CA ARG A 383 -12.84 -7.75 -11.88
C ARG A 383 -12.03 -6.61 -12.45
N THR A 384 -10.73 -6.63 -12.18
CA THR A 384 -9.76 -5.74 -12.81
C THR A 384 -8.75 -6.58 -13.57
N LEU A 385 -8.69 -6.38 -14.89
CA LEU A 385 -7.80 -7.11 -15.78
C LEU A 385 -6.57 -6.26 -16.10
N SER A 386 -5.38 -6.77 -15.83
CA SER A 386 -4.12 -6.13 -16.26
C SER A 386 -3.93 -6.25 -17.76
N ILE A 387 -3.45 -5.18 -18.40
CA ILE A 387 -3.08 -5.12 -19.81
C ILE A 387 -1.56 -5.31 -19.89
N GLU A 388 -1.14 -6.52 -20.25
CA GLU A 388 0.27 -6.91 -20.30
C GLU A 388 0.91 -6.57 -21.65
N ARG A 389 0.07 -6.37 -22.67
CA ARG A 389 0.52 -6.02 -24.01
C ARG A 389 -0.52 -5.18 -24.73
N VAL A 390 -0.06 -4.17 -25.46
CA VAL A 390 -0.85 -3.42 -26.41
C VAL A 390 -0.30 -3.64 -27.81
N THR A 391 -1.19 -3.73 -28.81
CA THR A 391 -0.79 -3.67 -30.22
C THR A 391 -1.78 -2.79 -30.96
N ASP A 392 -1.26 -1.73 -31.56
CA ASP A 392 -1.98 -0.84 -32.46
C ASP A 392 -1.90 -1.38 -33.90
N ILE A 393 -3.04 -1.47 -34.57
CA ILE A 393 -3.12 -1.95 -35.95
C ILE A 393 -4.16 -1.16 -36.74
N THR A 394 -4.00 -1.14 -38.05
CA THR A 394 -5.04 -0.60 -38.94
C THR A 394 -6.18 -1.60 -39.12
N PRO A 395 -7.39 -1.14 -39.51
CA PRO A 395 -8.49 -2.05 -39.80
C PRO A 395 -8.17 -3.10 -40.89
N THR A 396 -7.31 -2.76 -41.85
CA THR A 396 -6.85 -3.70 -42.89
C THR A 396 -6.04 -4.84 -42.27
N ILE A 397 -5.04 -4.52 -41.44
CA ILE A 397 -4.20 -5.52 -40.76
C ILE A 397 -5.05 -6.39 -39.83
N TYR A 398 -6.07 -5.79 -39.19
CA TYR A 398 -7.00 -6.54 -38.36
C TYR A 398 -7.65 -7.69 -39.15
N HIS A 399 -8.24 -7.40 -40.31
CA HIS A 399 -8.89 -8.42 -41.14
C HIS A 399 -7.93 -9.46 -41.70
N GLU A 400 -6.72 -9.05 -42.06
CA GLU A 400 -5.73 -9.94 -42.68
C GLU A 400 -5.08 -10.90 -41.66
N GLU A 401 -4.80 -10.43 -40.45
CA GLU A 401 -3.91 -11.14 -39.51
C GLU A 401 -4.50 -11.37 -38.10
N TYR A 402 -5.44 -10.54 -37.64
CA TYR A 402 -5.90 -10.54 -36.24
C TYR A 402 -7.36 -10.95 -36.06
N TYR A 403 -8.17 -11.04 -37.13
CA TYR A 403 -9.60 -11.32 -37.05
C TYR A 403 -9.93 -12.63 -36.34
N SER A 404 -9.20 -13.70 -36.67
CA SER A 404 -9.52 -15.05 -36.19
C SER A 404 -9.20 -15.30 -34.71
N ASN A 405 -8.40 -14.45 -34.08
CA ASN A 405 -7.89 -14.65 -32.72
C ASN A 405 -8.07 -13.40 -31.83
N THR A 406 -8.91 -12.45 -32.25
CA THR A 406 -9.22 -11.24 -31.51
C THR A 406 -10.73 -11.09 -31.38
N THR A 407 -11.22 -10.96 -30.15
CA THR A 407 -12.62 -10.63 -29.86
C THR A 407 -12.75 -9.11 -29.75
N ILE A 408 -13.60 -8.50 -30.58
CA ILE A 408 -13.90 -7.06 -30.47
C ILE A 408 -14.80 -6.84 -29.25
N ILE A 409 -14.33 -6.02 -28.32
CA ILE A 409 -15.06 -5.66 -27.09
C ILE A 409 -15.80 -4.33 -27.22
N TRP A 410 -15.43 -3.50 -28.22
CA TRP A 410 -16.12 -2.26 -28.57
C TRP A 410 -15.77 -1.84 -30.00
N ALA A 411 -16.72 -1.28 -30.73
CA ALA A 411 -16.52 -0.67 -32.03
C ALA A 411 -17.24 0.68 -32.14
N ALA A 412 -16.60 1.68 -32.74
CA ALA A 412 -17.20 2.99 -32.94
C ALA A 412 -18.44 2.93 -33.84
N ASP A 413 -19.42 3.81 -33.63
CA ASP A 413 -20.57 3.94 -34.53
C ASP A 413 -20.08 4.35 -35.93
N LYS A 414 -20.62 3.71 -36.97
CA LYS A 414 -20.30 4.02 -38.37
C LYS A 414 -20.52 5.50 -38.72
N LYS A 415 -21.31 6.24 -37.94
CA LYS A 415 -21.55 7.67 -38.11
C LYS A 415 -20.45 8.57 -37.53
N SER A 416 -19.74 8.14 -36.49
CA SER A 416 -18.64 8.88 -35.85
C SER A 416 -17.26 8.48 -36.37
N MET A 417 -17.17 7.36 -37.09
CA MET A 417 -15.94 6.84 -37.68
C MET A 417 -15.31 7.72 -38.76
N ALA A 418 -13.98 7.80 -38.74
CA ALA A 418 -13.18 8.30 -39.87
C ALA A 418 -13.41 7.45 -41.13
N GLU A 419 -13.26 8.04 -42.33
CA GLU A 419 -13.52 7.34 -43.61
C GLU A 419 -12.72 6.03 -43.79
N SER A 420 -11.54 5.93 -43.18
CA SER A 420 -10.70 4.74 -43.16
C SER A 420 -11.23 3.63 -42.23
N CYS A 421 -11.99 3.98 -41.19
CA CYS A 421 -12.66 3.02 -40.31
C CYS A 421 -13.97 2.49 -40.92
N VAL A 422 -14.74 3.32 -41.62
CA VAL A 422 -16.09 3.00 -42.16
C VAL A 422 -16.07 1.86 -43.19
N LYS A 423 -15.00 1.75 -43.98
CA LYS A 423 -14.89 0.76 -45.07
C LYS A 423 -14.59 -0.66 -44.60
N SER A 424 -14.40 -0.84 -43.30
CA SER A 424 -13.64 -1.96 -42.75
C SER A 424 -14.50 -2.96 -41.98
N ASP A 425 -15.83 -2.98 -42.14
CA ASP A 425 -16.76 -3.95 -41.52
C ASP A 425 -16.26 -4.58 -40.21
N LEU A 426 -16.06 -3.76 -39.18
CA LEU A 426 -15.70 -4.21 -37.83
C LEU A 426 -17.01 -4.63 -37.13
N ASP A 427 -17.16 -5.91 -36.83
CA ASP A 427 -18.37 -6.47 -36.20
C ASP A 427 -18.13 -6.60 -34.69
N GLY A 428 -18.68 -5.66 -33.93
CA GLY A 428 -18.54 -5.59 -32.47
C GLY A 428 -19.64 -4.72 -31.84
N PRO A 429 -19.77 -4.75 -30.50
CA PRO A 429 -20.78 -3.96 -29.81
C PRO A 429 -20.47 -2.47 -29.94
N SER A 430 -21.45 -1.68 -30.37
CA SER A 430 -21.34 -0.22 -30.45
C SER A 430 -21.63 0.50 -29.13
N SER A 431 -22.01 -0.25 -28.10
CA SER A 431 -22.32 0.28 -26.77
C SER A 431 -21.94 -0.74 -25.72
N ILE A 432 -21.36 -0.28 -24.62
CA ILE A 432 -21.00 -1.14 -23.48
C ILE A 432 -22.27 -1.56 -22.72
N PRO A 433 -22.50 -2.87 -22.50
CA PRO A 433 -23.66 -3.35 -21.75
C PRO A 433 -23.74 -2.76 -20.34
N GLU A 434 -24.95 -2.52 -19.85
CA GLU A 434 -25.18 -1.91 -18.52
C GLU A 434 -25.01 -2.89 -17.36
N THR A 435 -25.13 -4.20 -17.61
CA THR A 435 -25.04 -5.21 -16.56
C THR A 435 -23.67 -5.89 -16.55
N ASP A 436 -23.15 -6.15 -15.35
CA ASP A 436 -21.90 -6.86 -15.09
C ASP A 436 -21.78 -8.19 -15.83
N SER A 437 -22.84 -9.00 -15.84
CA SER A 437 -22.83 -10.29 -16.55
C SER A 437 -22.60 -10.10 -18.05
N ALA A 438 -23.30 -9.15 -18.67
CA ALA A 438 -23.17 -8.89 -20.10
C ALA A 438 -21.83 -8.24 -20.46
N GLN A 439 -21.24 -7.43 -19.56
CA GLN A 439 -19.89 -6.91 -19.77
C GLN A 439 -18.85 -8.05 -19.78
N ARG A 440 -18.99 -9.03 -18.89
CA ARG A 440 -18.11 -10.22 -18.89
C ARG A 440 -18.24 -11.04 -20.16
N GLU A 441 -19.44 -11.16 -20.72
CA GLU A 441 -19.68 -11.88 -21.97
C GLU A 441 -18.97 -11.28 -23.20
N LEU A 442 -18.50 -10.02 -23.11
CA LEU A 442 -17.66 -9.42 -24.16
C LEU A 442 -16.26 -10.02 -24.24
N PHE A 443 -15.77 -10.61 -23.16
CA PHE A 443 -14.38 -11.06 -23.06
C PHE A 443 -14.27 -12.58 -23.23
N PRO A 444 -13.18 -13.07 -23.85
CA PRO A 444 -12.84 -14.49 -23.84
C PRO A 444 -12.71 -15.03 -22.41
N THR A 445 -13.27 -16.20 -22.14
CA THR A 445 -13.23 -16.83 -20.80
C THR A 445 -11.81 -17.06 -20.30
N SER A 446 -10.88 -17.39 -21.20
CA SER A 446 -9.45 -17.55 -20.92
C SER A 446 -8.79 -16.28 -20.38
N VAL A 447 -9.24 -15.11 -20.82
CA VAL A 447 -8.73 -13.80 -20.35
C VAL A 447 -9.36 -13.45 -19.01
N LEU A 448 -10.67 -13.69 -18.83
CA LEU A 448 -11.34 -13.44 -17.54
C LEU A 448 -10.80 -14.26 -16.37
N GLN A 449 -10.10 -15.36 -16.64
CA GLN A 449 -9.46 -16.21 -15.64
C GLN A 449 -8.15 -15.62 -15.09
N THR A 450 -7.60 -14.57 -15.71
CA THR A 450 -6.33 -13.98 -15.26
C THR A 450 -6.49 -12.89 -14.21
N GLY A 451 -7.71 -12.40 -13.96
CA GLY A 451 -8.00 -11.35 -12.98
C GLY A 451 -9.19 -11.63 -12.07
#